data_AF-A0A9X3HW91-F1
#
_entry.id   AF-A0A9X3HW91-F1
#
_cell.length_a   1.000
_cell.length_b   1.000
_cell.length_c   1.000
_cell.angle_alpha   90.00
_cell.angle_beta   90.00
_cell.angle_gamma   90.00
#
_symmetry.space_group_name_H-M   'P 1'
#
loop_
_entity.id
_entity.type
_entity.pdbx_description
1 polymer ?
#
loop_
_entity_poly.entity_id
_entity_poly.type
_entity_poly.pdbx_seq_one_letter_code
_entity_poly.pdbx_strand_id
1 'polypeptide(L)'
;MNKSFPKCTLTAEQKALKGPAKSKLYRQLYDDCIEKMKLKGFSFPRDKNNALGINVSELARWCGFKSRQTINDNSYIQARIKQDIIELGISNSTLNSSSNENQTIETDSSTIDTHKINKLQEKISSQELIIQDLEAQLLACKAHRNNIEGTHLRQVENMLLCGGRSFAN
;
A
#
# COMPACT_ATOMS: atom_id res chain seq x y z
N MET A 1 0.65 -23.24 -8.59
CA MET A 1 1.70 -22.99 -9.60
C MET A 1 2.78 -22.12 -8.98
N ASN A 2 3.99 -22.65 -8.75
CA ASN A 2 5.14 -21.87 -8.28
C ASN A 2 5.57 -20.90 -9.39
N LYS A 3 5.07 -19.66 -9.36
CA LYS A 3 5.52 -18.61 -10.27
C LYS A 3 6.92 -18.20 -9.82
N SER A 4 7.95 -18.75 -10.46
CA SER A 4 9.33 -18.28 -10.28
C SER A 4 9.51 -16.96 -11.02
N PHE A 5 10.11 -15.96 -10.38
CA PHE A 5 10.38 -14.68 -11.04
C PHE A 5 11.45 -14.87 -12.14
N PRO A 6 11.25 -14.31 -13.35
CA PRO A 6 12.16 -14.51 -14.47
C PRO A 6 13.53 -13.91 -14.16
N LYS A 7 14.59 -14.69 -14.42
CA LYS A 7 15.98 -14.26 -14.22
C LYS A 7 16.42 -13.36 -15.37
N CYS A 8 17.12 -12.27 -15.06
CA CYS A 8 17.77 -11.45 -16.08
C CYS A 8 19.15 -12.02 -16.44
N THR A 9 19.47 -12.08 -17.72
CA THR A 9 20.80 -12.46 -18.23
C THR A 9 21.41 -11.31 -19.01
N LEU A 10 22.57 -10.84 -18.54
CA LEU A 10 23.33 -9.76 -19.21
C LEU A 10 23.89 -10.20 -20.56
N THR A 11 23.86 -9.29 -21.53
CA THR A 11 24.53 -9.46 -22.83
C THR A 11 26.06 -9.44 -22.68
N ALA A 12 26.79 -9.90 -23.69
CA ALA A 12 28.25 -9.90 -23.68
C ALA A 12 28.82 -8.47 -23.53
N GLU A 13 28.22 -7.50 -24.22
CA GLU A 13 28.59 -6.08 -24.15
C GLU A 13 28.38 -5.51 -22.75
N GLN A 14 27.23 -5.80 -22.12
CA GLN A 14 26.93 -5.37 -20.75
C GLN A 14 27.90 -5.97 -19.73
N LYS A 15 28.33 -7.23 -19.92
CA LYS A 15 29.33 -7.87 -19.06
C LYS A 15 30.70 -7.22 -19.20
N ALA A 16 31.05 -6.77 -20.41
CA ALA A 16 32.33 -6.15 -20.73
C ALA A 16 32.50 -4.75 -20.12
N LEU A 17 31.40 -4.05 -19.78
CA LEU A 17 31.44 -2.74 -19.13
C LEU A 17 32.24 -2.77 -17.82
N LYS A 18 32.97 -1.69 -17.54
CA LYS A 18 33.79 -1.50 -16.34
C LYS A 18 33.51 -0.15 -15.68
N GLY A 19 33.90 -0.01 -14.42
CA GLY A 19 33.88 1.26 -13.69
C GLY A 19 32.49 1.90 -13.58
N PRO A 20 32.38 3.23 -13.70
CA PRO A 20 31.13 3.97 -13.51
C PRO A 20 29.98 3.52 -14.43
N ALA A 21 30.28 3.17 -15.68
CA ALA A 21 29.28 2.68 -16.64
C ALA A 21 28.63 1.37 -16.17
N LYS A 22 29.43 0.46 -15.59
CA LYS A 22 28.92 -0.79 -15.02
C LYS A 22 28.04 -0.55 -13.79
N SER A 23 28.44 0.40 -12.93
CA SER A 23 27.64 0.79 -11.76
C SER A 23 26.29 1.39 -12.16
N LYS A 24 26.27 2.25 -13.19
CA LYS A 24 25.03 2.82 -13.74
C LYS A 24 24.10 1.73 -14.31
N LEU A 25 24.66 0.76 -15.05
CA LEU A 25 23.90 -0.38 -15.54
C LEU A 25 23.25 -1.17 -14.38
N TYR A 26 23.99 -1.43 -13.30
CA TYR A 26 23.43 -2.16 -12.15
C TYR A 26 22.26 -1.44 -11.47
N ARG A 27 22.28 -0.10 -11.43
CA ARG A 27 21.14 0.68 -10.92
C ARG A 27 19.92 0.49 -11.82
N GLN A 28 20.09 0.63 -13.13
CA GLN A 28 19.00 0.43 -14.09
C GLN A 28 18.40 -0.98 -14.01
N LEU A 29 19.24 -2.01 -13.93
CA LEU A 29 18.77 -3.40 -13.82
C LEU A 29 18.02 -3.68 -12.51
N TYR A 30 18.42 -3.01 -11.43
CA TYR A 30 17.69 -3.08 -10.17
C TYR A 30 16.32 -2.43 -10.31
N ASP A 31 16.26 -1.20 -10.84
CA ASP A 31 15.02 -0.47 -11.04
C ASP A 31 14.04 -1.25 -11.93
N ASP A 32 14.52 -1.77 -13.07
CA ASP A 32 13.74 -2.63 -13.97
C ASP A 32 13.21 -3.88 -13.28
N CYS A 33 13.99 -4.48 -12.37
CA CYS A 33 13.59 -5.65 -11.61
C CYS A 33 12.44 -5.30 -10.65
N ILE A 34 12.56 -4.19 -9.91
CA ILE A 34 11.54 -3.70 -8.98
C ILE A 34 10.25 -3.34 -9.72
N GLU A 35 10.32 -2.65 -10.86
CA GLU A 35 9.14 -2.32 -11.67
C GLU A 35 8.43 -3.59 -12.17
N LYS A 36 9.18 -4.59 -12.63
CA LYS A 36 8.62 -5.89 -13.02
C LYS A 36 7.98 -6.61 -11.83
N MET A 37 8.56 -6.50 -10.64
CA MET A 37 7.97 -7.06 -9.42
C MET A 37 6.64 -6.38 -9.08
N LYS A 38 6.58 -5.04 -9.14
CA LYS A 38 5.35 -4.27 -8.95
C LYS A 38 4.26 -4.67 -9.95
N LEU A 39 4.60 -4.68 -11.24
CA LEU A 39 3.66 -4.99 -12.32
C LEU A 39 3.09 -6.42 -12.23
N LYS A 40 3.90 -7.37 -11.75
CA LYS A 40 3.50 -8.78 -11.63
C LYS A 40 3.02 -9.18 -10.22
N GLY A 41 3.03 -8.26 -9.27
CA GLY A 41 2.66 -8.52 -7.87
C GLY A 41 3.59 -9.50 -7.16
N PHE A 42 4.90 -9.43 -7.40
CA PHE A 42 5.89 -10.26 -6.72
C PHE A 42 6.48 -9.56 -5.48
N SER A 43 6.61 -10.32 -4.41
CA SER A 43 7.32 -9.92 -3.19
C SER A 43 8.78 -10.38 -3.20
N PHE A 44 9.60 -9.80 -2.32
CA PHE A 44 11.00 -10.19 -2.18
C PHE A 44 11.16 -11.65 -1.74
N PRO A 45 12.22 -12.35 -2.19
CA PRO A 45 12.48 -13.71 -1.75
C PRO A 45 12.91 -13.69 -0.28
N ARG A 46 12.42 -14.61 0.53
CA ARG A 46 12.66 -14.62 2.00
C ARG A 46 13.97 -15.30 2.37
N ASP A 47 14.69 -14.74 3.34
CA ASP A 47 15.81 -15.38 4.02
C ASP A 47 15.80 -15.00 5.50
N LYS A 48 15.62 -15.99 6.38
CA LYS A 48 15.58 -15.77 7.83
C LYS A 48 16.95 -15.40 8.41
N ASN A 49 18.04 -15.75 7.72
CA ASN A 49 19.40 -15.56 8.21
C ASN A 49 19.98 -14.19 7.79
N ASN A 50 19.23 -13.40 7.02
CA ASN A 50 19.64 -12.08 6.56
C ASN A 50 18.97 -10.98 7.40
N ALA A 51 19.74 -9.95 7.78
CA ALA A 51 19.23 -8.80 8.54
C ALA A 51 18.07 -8.05 7.84
N LEU A 52 18.00 -8.10 6.51
CA LEU A 52 16.91 -7.50 5.73
C LEU A 52 15.71 -8.45 5.55
N GLY A 53 15.78 -9.67 6.07
CA GLY A 53 14.75 -10.70 5.90
C GLY A 53 14.62 -11.25 4.47
N ILE A 54 15.50 -10.83 3.56
CA ILE A 54 15.44 -11.18 2.13
C ILE A 54 16.64 -12.01 1.66
N ASN A 55 16.39 -12.90 0.71
CA ASN A 55 17.42 -13.65 0.01
C ASN A 55 18.10 -12.74 -1.04
N VAL A 56 19.13 -12.02 -0.61
CA VAL A 56 19.89 -11.09 -1.46
C VAL A 56 20.55 -11.82 -2.64
N SER A 57 20.92 -13.09 -2.50
CA SER A 57 21.49 -13.89 -3.59
C SER A 57 20.46 -14.18 -4.68
N GLU A 58 19.22 -14.45 -4.30
CA GLU A 58 18.14 -14.65 -5.25
C GLU A 58 17.71 -13.34 -5.93
N LEU A 59 17.64 -12.25 -5.16
CA LEU A 59 17.40 -10.92 -5.73
C LEU A 59 18.49 -10.52 -6.73
N ALA A 60 19.76 -10.76 -6.39
CA ALA A 60 20.89 -10.54 -7.29
C ALA A 60 20.74 -11.35 -8.59
N ARG A 61 20.26 -12.60 -8.48
CA ARG A 61 19.97 -13.46 -9.63
C ARG A 61 18.81 -12.93 -10.49
N TRP A 62 17.78 -12.37 -9.89
CA TRP A 62 16.68 -11.71 -10.62
C TRP A 62 17.16 -10.48 -11.37
N CYS A 63 18.02 -9.68 -10.76
CA CYS A 63 18.65 -8.50 -11.37
C CYS A 63 19.77 -8.84 -12.37
N GLY A 64 20.17 -10.11 -12.51
CA GLY A 64 21.24 -10.54 -13.40
C GLY A 64 22.66 -10.19 -12.92
N PHE A 65 22.83 -9.94 -11.61
CA PHE A 65 24.13 -9.66 -11.01
C PHE A 65 24.95 -10.93 -10.83
N LYS A 66 26.28 -10.81 -10.98
CA LYS A 66 27.21 -11.93 -10.78
C LYS A 66 27.31 -12.34 -9.31
N SER A 67 27.13 -11.39 -8.39
CA SER A 67 27.28 -11.61 -6.96
C SER A 67 26.29 -10.75 -6.18
N ARG A 68 25.87 -11.24 -5.01
CA ARG A 68 25.12 -10.46 -4.02
C ARG A 68 25.87 -9.21 -3.56
N GLN A 69 27.20 -9.23 -3.64
CA GLN A 69 28.04 -8.11 -3.22
C GLN A 69 27.75 -6.84 -4.03
N THR A 70 27.30 -6.97 -5.28
CA THR A 70 26.89 -5.82 -6.11
C THR A 70 25.74 -5.02 -5.50
N ILE A 71 24.84 -5.67 -4.76
CA ILE A 71 23.76 -5.00 -4.02
C ILE A 71 24.32 -4.27 -2.80
N ASN A 72 25.31 -4.83 -2.13
CA ASN A 72 25.95 -4.25 -0.94
C ASN A 72 26.86 -3.06 -1.27
N ASP A 73 27.62 -3.16 -2.36
CA ASP A 73 28.60 -2.13 -2.75
C ASP A 73 27.94 -0.90 -3.39
N ASN A 74 26.74 -1.06 -3.96
CA ASN A 74 26.04 0.04 -4.62
C ASN A 74 25.20 0.82 -3.62
N SER A 75 25.71 1.97 -3.17
CA SER A 75 25.04 2.84 -2.20
C SER A 75 23.62 3.25 -2.60
N TYR A 76 23.36 3.41 -3.89
CA TYR A 76 22.01 3.71 -4.40
C TYR A 76 21.03 2.57 -4.10
N ILE A 77 21.44 1.33 -4.37
CA ILE A 77 20.60 0.15 -4.14
C ILE A 77 20.39 -0.04 -2.63
N GLN A 78 21.43 0.14 -1.81
CA GLN A 78 21.33 0.04 -0.35
C GLN A 78 20.37 1.06 0.26
N ALA A 79 20.37 2.30 -0.25
CA ALA A 79 19.46 3.34 0.23
C ALA A 79 18.00 3.03 -0.12
N ARG A 80 17.77 2.43 -1.29
CA ARG A 80 16.42 2.21 -1.84
C ARG A 80 15.77 0.90 -1.37
N ILE A 81 16.56 -0.16 -1.23
CA ILE A 81 16.06 -1.53 -1.00
C ILE A 81 15.19 -1.66 0.24
N LYS A 82 15.47 -0.90 1.32
CA LYS A 82 14.65 -0.92 2.53
C LYS A 82 13.23 -0.42 2.26
N GLN A 83 13.10 0.65 1.48
CA GLN A 83 11.80 1.21 1.11
C GLN A 83 11.06 0.28 0.16
N ASP A 84 11.76 -0.29 -0.83
CA ASP A 84 11.14 -1.23 -1.77
C ASP A 84 10.64 -2.49 -1.04
N ILE A 85 11.37 -2.99 -0.02
CA ILE A 85 10.93 -4.11 0.84
C ILE A 85 9.65 -3.74 1.60
N ILE A 86 9.55 -2.53 2.13
CA ILE A 86 8.34 -2.06 2.82
C ILE A 86 7.15 -2.00 1.86
N GLU A 87 7.37 -1.58 0.61
CA GLU A 87 6.32 -1.42 -0.39
C GLU A 87 5.84 -2.76 -0.98
N LEU A 88 6.75 -3.67 -1.32
CA LEU A 88 6.45 -4.94 -2.01
C LEU A 88 6.26 -6.14 -1.06
N GLY A 89 6.74 -6.00 0.19
CA GLY A 89 6.73 -7.06 1.17
C GLY A 89 7.71 -8.20 0.89
N ILE A 90 7.78 -9.15 1.82
CA ILE A 90 8.61 -10.35 1.74
C ILE A 90 7.69 -11.55 1.56
N SER A 91 8.04 -12.44 0.63
CA SER A 91 7.23 -13.61 0.31
C SER A 91 7.10 -14.56 1.51
N ASN A 92 5.86 -14.95 1.82
CA ASN A 92 5.54 -15.98 2.81
C ASN A 92 5.72 -17.41 2.30
N SER A 93 6.16 -17.57 1.04
CA SER A 93 6.45 -18.88 0.43
C SER A 93 7.68 -19.51 1.09
N THR A 94 7.48 -20.17 2.23
CA THR A 94 8.43 -21.09 2.81
C THR A 94 8.68 -22.20 1.80
N LEU A 95 9.87 -22.24 1.22
CA LEU A 95 10.35 -23.43 0.55
C LEU A 95 10.46 -24.49 1.65
N ASN A 96 9.50 -25.42 1.68
CA ASN A 96 9.42 -26.50 2.65
C ASN A 96 10.77 -27.22 2.72
N SER A 97 11.45 -27.11 3.85
CA SER A 97 12.45 -28.06 4.31
C SER A 97 12.49 -28.01 5.83
N SER A 98 11.84 -29.03 6.39
CA SER A 98 12.04 -29.64 7.70
C SER A 98 11.71 -28.85 8.97
N SER A 99 10.68 -29.38 9.63
CA SER A 99 10.51 -29.59 11.08
C SER A 99 10.25 -28.39 12.00
N ASN A 100 9.09 -28.49 12.67
CA ASN A 100 8.76 -28.02 14.01
C ASN A 100 9.80 -27.15 14.69
N GLU A 101 9.45 -25.89 14.90
CA GLU A 101 9.71 -25.21 16.17
C GLU A 101 8.71 -24.06 16.31
N ASN A 102 7.59 -24.38 16.96
CA ASN A 102 6.93 -23.41 17.82
C ASN A 102 7.93 -23.06 18.91
N GLN A 103 8.62 -21.92 18.80
CA GLN A 103 9.00 -21.10 19.95
C GLN A 103 9.58 -19.76 19.48
N THR A 104 8.80 -18.72 19.77
CA THR A 104 9.24 -17.47 20.38
C THR A 104 10.40 -16.75 19.69
N ILE A 105 10.08 -15.96 18.66
CA ILE A 105 10.86 -14.76 18.42
C ILE A 105 10.29 -13.69 19.36
N GLU A 106 10.92 -13.58 20.53
CA GLU A 106 10.99 -12.33 21.27
C GLU A 106 11.62 -11.30 20.32
N THR A 107 10.77 -10.50 19.69
CA THR A 107 11.16 -9.20 19.16
C THR A 107 10.38 -8.17 19.93
N ASP A 108 11.08 -7.11 20.34
CA ASP A 108 10.60 -5.80 20.74
C ASP A 108 9.71 -5.17 19.65
N SER A 109 8.59 -5.82 19.36
CA SER A 109 7.53 -5.49 18.42
C SER A 109 6.37 -4.79 19.14
N SER A 110 6.36 -4.82 20.48
CA SER A 110 5.27 -4.29 21.29
C SER A 110 5.14 -2.77 21.30
N THR A 111 6.19 -2.03 20.88
CA THR A 111 6.20 -0.57 20.91
C THR A 111 6.09 0.10 19.54
N ILE A 112 6.43 -0.59 18.44
CA ILE A 112 6.41 0.01 17.09
C ILE A 112 5.02 -0.07 16.43
N ASP A 113 4.16 -1.01 16.83
CA ASP A 113 2.82 -1.13 16.23
C ASP A 113 1.70 -0.46 17.02
N THR A 114 1.76 -0.34 18.35
CA THR A 114 0.66 0.26 19.15
C THR A 114 0.47 1.75 18.87
N HIS A 115 1.54 2.54 18.78
CA HIS A 115 1.39 3.98 18.51
C HIS A 115 0.83 4.26 17.11
N LYS A 116 1.24 3.46 16.11
CA LYS A 116 0.75 3.61 14.73
C LYS A 116 -0.68 3.09 14.60
N ILE A 117 -1.01 1.98 15.26
CA ILE A 117 -2.37 1.46 15.37
C ILE A 117 -3.28 2.47 16.07
N ASN A 118 -2.88 3.01 17.23
CA ASN A 118 -3.68 4.00 17.97
C ASN A 118 -3.91 5.27 17.15
N LYS A 119 -2.89 5.76 16.44
CA LYS A 119 -3.03 6.93 15.56
C LYS A 119 -3.94 6.67 14.35
N LEU A 120 -3.92 5.46 13.82
CA LEU A 120 -4.86 5.05 12.77
C LEU A 120 -6.28 4.88 13.33
N GLN A 121 -6.42 4.34 14.55
CA GLN A 121 -7.69 4.19 15.26
C GLN A 121 -8.33 5.57 15.53
N GLU A 122 -7.56 6.53 16.05
CA GLU A 122 -8.02 7.91 16.27
C GLU A 122 -8.47 8.57 14.96
N LYS A 123 -7.75 8.33 13.87
CA LYS A 123 -8.10 8.87 12.56
C LYS A 123 -9.40 8.26 12.02
N ILE A 124 -9.60 6.96 12.22
CA ILE A 124 -10.84 6.26 11.87
C ILE A 124 -12.00 6.83 12.69
N SER A 125 -11.86 6.90 14.02
CA SER A 125 -12.91 7.43 14.89
C SER A 125 -13.26 8.89 14.58
N SER A 126 -12.26 9.73 14.25
CA SER A 126 -12.51 11.10 13.81
C SER A 126 -13.26 11.15 12.47
N GLN A 127 -12.93 10.27 11.52
CA GLN A 127 -13.64 10.19 10.25
C GLN A 127 -15.07 9.69 10.41
N GLU A 128 -15.31 8.73 11.30
CA GLU A 128 -16.65 8.23 11.63
C GLU A 128 -17.54 9.32 12.24
N LEU A 129 -17.00 10.15 13.14
CA LEU A 129 -17.74 11.29 13.69
C LEU A 129 -18.12 12.32 12.61
N ILE A 130 -17.22 12.59 11.66
CA ILE A 130 -17.51 13.48 10.53
C ILE A 130 -18.60 12.89 9.64
N ILE A 131 -18.58 11.57 9.40
CA ILE A 131 -19.62 10.89 8.62
C ILE A 131 -20.98 11.02 9.33
N GLN A 132 -21.03 10.74 10.63
CA GLN A 132 -22.28 10.86 11.41
C GLN A 132 -22.83 12.30 11.41
N ASP A 133 -21.96 13.30 11.55
CA ASP A 133 -22.36 14.70 11.49
C ASP A 133 -22.90 15.08 10.10
N LEU A 134 -22.23 14.66 9.03
CA LEU A 134 -22.69 14.88 7.66
C LEU A 134 -24.02 14.18 7.38
N GLU A 135 -24.22 12.96 7.89
CA GLU A 135 -25.49 12.23 7.80
C GLU A 135 -26.62 12.96 8.54
N ALA A 136 -26.34 13.47 9.74
CA ALA A 136 -27.31 14.25 10.53
C ALA A 136 -27.68 15.56 9.82
N GLN A 137 -26.70 16.28 9.27
CA GLN A 137 -26.93 17.48 8.47
C GLN A 137 -27.76 17.17 7.22
N LEU A 138 -27.48 16.06 6.54
CA LEU A 138 -28.23 15.63 5.36
C LEU A 138 -29.68 15.27 5.72
N LEU A 139 -29.90 14.62 6.86
CA LEU A 139 -31.25 14.33 7.38
C LEU A 139 -32.00 15.63 7.69
N ALA A 140 -31.35 16.59 8.35
CA ALA A 140 -31.94 17.89 8.67
C ALA A 140 -32.30 18.68 7.40
N CYS A 141 -31.41 18.70 6.39
CA CYS A 141 -31.68 19.30 5.09
C CYS A 141 -32.86 18.65 4.37
N LYS A 142 -32.96 17.31 4.40
CA LYS A 142 -34.12 16.59 3.83
C LYS A 142 -35.42 16.93 4.55
N ALA A 143 -35.41 16.96 5.89
CA ALA A 143 -36.57 17.33 6.67
C ALA A 143 -37.02 18.77 6.40
N HIS A 144 -36.07 19.70 6.30
CA HIS A 144 -36.35 21.09 5.95
C HIS A 144 -36.97 21.22 4.55
N ARG A 145 -36.40 20.52 3.56
CA ARG A 145 -36.94 20.50 2.18
C ARG A 145 -38.37 19.95 2.13
N ASN A 146 -38.61 18.83 2.82
CA ASN A 146 -39.95 18.22 2.86
C ASN A 146 -40.98 19.14 3.54
N ASN A 147 -40.56 19.89 4.57
CA ASN A 147 -41.44 20.88 5.20
C ASN A 147 -41.77 22.04 4.25
N ILE A 148 -40.77 22.57 3.54
CA ILE A 148 -41.00 23.61 2.51
C ILE A 148 -41.94 23.09 1.42
N GLU A 149 -41.71 21.89 0.88
CA GLU A 149 -42.59 21.26 -0.11
C GLU A 149 -44.02 21.12 0.42
N GLY A 150 -44.20 20.68 1.67
CA GLY A 150 -45.51 20.58 2.31
C GLY A 150 -46.21 21.92 2.51
N THR A 151 -45.48 22.95 2.93
CA THR A 151 -46.04 24.32 3.07
C THR A 151 -46.43 24.91 1.72
N HIS A 152 -45.60 24.70 0.69
CA HIS A 152 -45.88 25.16 -0.66
C HIS A 152 -47.11 24.45 -1.26
N LEU A 153 -47.23 23.13 -1.07
CA LEU A 153 -48.41 22.37 -1.49
C LEU A 153 -49.69 22.91 -0.83
N ARG A 154 -49.67 23.15 0.48
CA ARG A 154 -50.82 23.75 1.19
C ARG A 154 -51.15 25.16 0.71
N GLN A 155 -50.14 25.98 0.39
CA GLN A 155 -50.37 27.31 -0.19
C GLN A 155 -51.03 27.22 -1.56
N VAL A 156 -50.58 26.31 -2.41
CA VAL A 156 -51.20 26.06 -3.73
C VAL A 156 -52.64 25.57 -3.57
N GLU A 157 -52.89 24.61 -2.69
CA GLU A 157 -54.25 24.13 -2.39
C GLU A 157 -55.17 25.26 -1.89
N ASN A 158 -54.69 26.10 -0.95
CA ASN A 158 -55.45 27.24 -0.46
C ASN A 158 -55.70 28.31 -1.55
N MET A 159 -54.75 28.53 -2.46
CA MET A 159 -54.96 29.42 -3.60
C MET A 159 -56.04 28.89 -4.54
N LEU A 160 -56.04 27.57 -4.82
CA LEU A 160 -57.02 26.93 -5.70
C LEU A 160 -58.41 26.83 -5.08
N LEU A 161 -58.51 26.51 -3.79
CA LEU A 161 -59.79 26.26 -3.11
C LEU A 161 -60.43 27.52 -2.51
N CYS A 162 -59.63 28.50 -2.09
CA CYS A 162 -60.13 29.70 -1.41
C CYS A 162 -59.85 31.01 -2.16
N GLY A 163 -59.35 30.94 -3.41
CA GLY A 163 -59.07 32.12 -4.24
C GLY A 163 -58.02 33.06 -3.62
N GLY A 164 -57.09 32.52 -2.82
CA GLY A 164 -56.05 33.30 -2.14
C GLY A 164 -56.46 33.92 -0.80
N ARG A 165 -57.66 33.66 -0.28
CA ARG A 165 -58.05 34.07 1.08
C ARG A 165 -57.57 33.03 2.10
N SER A 166 -56.45 33.30 2.77
CA SER A 166 -56.04 32.52 3.94
C SER A 166 -56.93 32.90 5.12
N PHE A 167 -57.70 31.96 5.66
CA PHE A 167 -58.37 32.16 6.94
C PHE A 167 -57.30 32.14 8.04
N ALA A 168 -57.00 33.32 8.57
CA ALA A 168 -56.30 33.43 9.85
C ALA A 168 -57.24 32.91 10.94
N ASN A 169 -56.78 31.94 11.74
CA ASN A 169 -57.42 31.65 13.03
C ASN A 169 -57.22 32.82 13.98
#